data_AF-A0A4R6S563-F1
#
_entry.id   AF-A0A4R6S563-F1
#
_cell.length_a   1.000
_cell.length_b   1.000
_cell.length_c   1.000
_cell.angle_alpha   90.00
_cell.angle_beta   90.00
_cell.angle_gamma   90.00
#
_symmetry.space_group_name_H-M   'P 1'
#
loop_
_entity.id
_entity.type
_entity.pdbx_description
1 polymer ?
#
loop_
_entity_poly.entity_id
_entity_poly.type
_entity_poly.pdbx_seq_one_letter_code
_entity_poly.pdbx_strand_id
1 'polypeptide(L)'
;MDPLNWLISTLRTAKDLFPIEIALTLGVVFFALSWVVRRPLVTLPTGGGRASVLTWLGIFGALAILAVATLTNWLAYRFPFETTGFDGWLRRPAPLLAASLIIGIGASVLWREPLPAPGERALAPRRKWWAFTPPLPSWITAGAAAALVATTGWHTLIGVSAPADANRFGNVPEQTDLPVYFEMLGGSGYVAGAGWPNHLATLIAVALAAVVLVLALAQDAHRPVSARITAADTRSERRATARVMVFLILGALLLTLGAVWAYVGFAGDRSVGSDFLTDSQGIDSDSTAETPVYFLGSNYQAFAGLMHKSGFVLQGIGAAILLRLATDTVRAALARTRAAKGPGISGPPSVAQRADATTELTR
;
A
#
# COMPACT_ATOMS: atom_id res chain seq x y z
N MET A 1 -10.56 18.11 32.42
CA MET A 1 -11.11 17.47 31.20
C MET A 1 -10.65 16.02 31.20
N ASP A 2 -11.58 15.08 31.07
CA ASP A 2 -11.24 13.66 30.97
C ASP A 2 -10.48 13.40 29.64
N PRO A 3 -9.24 12.90 29.68
CA PRO A 3 -8.42 12.70 28.48
C PRO A 3 -9.09 11.78 27.46
N LEU A 4 -9.95 10.86 27.90
CA LEU A 4 -10.72 9.98 27.02
C LEU A 4 -11.78 10.76 26.25
N ASN A 5 -12.52 11.66 26.92
CA ASN A 5 -13.55 12.49 26.28
C ASN A 5 -12.94 13.55 25.35
N TRP A 6 -11.78 14.11 25.71
CA TRP A 6 -11.04 15.01 24.82
C TRP A 6 -10.54 14.29 23.57
N LEU A 7 -10.01 13.06 23.71
CA LEU A 7 -9.60 12.25 22.56
C LEU A 7 -10.78 11.90 21.66
N ILE A 8 -11.91 11.46 22.24
CA ILE A 8 -13.12 11.11 21.49
C ILE A 8 -13.71 12.33 20.78
N SER A 9 -13.77 13.49 21.45
CA SER A 9 -14.28 14.72 20.82
C SER A 9 -13.36 15.18 19.69
N THR A 10 -12.04 15.15 19.89
CA THR A 10 -11.06 15.53 18.88
C THR A 10 -11.11 14.57 17.69
N LEU A 11 -11.28 13.27 17.92
CA LEU A 11 -11.47 12.27 16.85
C LEU A 11 -12.79 12.47 16.09
N ARG A 12 -13.88 12.89 16.76
CA ARG A 12 -15.14 13.26 16.09
C ARG A 12 -14.99 14.54 15.26
N THR A 13 -14.39 15.59 15.81
CA THR A 13 -14.16 16.84 15.07
C THR A 13 -13.19 16.63 13.90
N ALA A 14 -12.17 15.79 14.05
CA ALA A 14 -11.31 15.37 12.95
C ALA A 14 -12.05 14.54 11.90
N LYS A 15 -12.99 13.69 12.31
CA LYS A 15 -13.89 12.96 11.40
C LYS A 15 -14.81 13.91 10.60
N ASP A 16 -15.25 15.01 11.20
CA ASP A 16 -16.10 16.00 10.53
C ASP A 16 -15.30 16.95 9.61
N LEU A 17 -14.02 17.20 9.93
CA LEU A 17 -13.08 17.98 9.10
C LEU A 17 -12.41 17.15 7.99
N PHE A 18 -12.24 15.83 8.20
CA PHE A 18 -11.65 14.88 7.26
C PHE A 18 -12.54 13.64 7.07
N PRO A 19 -13.83 13.79 6.68
CA PRO A 19 -14.72 12.63 6.46
C PRO A 19 -14.21 11.71 5.34
N ILE A 20 -13.26 12.21 4.55
CA ILE A 20 -12.73 11.62 3.32
C ILE A 20 -11.57 10.64 3.58
N GLU A 21 -10.87 10.69 4.72
CA GLU A 21 -9.64 9.90 4.90
C GLU A 21 -9.43 9.31 6.30
N ILE A 22 -10.37 8.46 6.74
CA ILE A 22 -10.14 7.58 7.91
C ILE A 22 -8.83 6.81 7.75
N ALA A 23 -8.54 6.33 6.53
CA ALA A 23 -7.33 5.60 6.21
C ALA A 23 -6.04 6.43 6.35
N LEU A 24 -6.01 7.67 5.84
CA LEU A 24 -4.82 8.53 5.94
C LEU A 24 -4.64 9.02 7.38
N THR A 25 -5.73 9.33 8.08
CA THR A 25 -5.71 9.69 9.50
C THR A 25 -5.14 8.56 10.35
N LEU A 26 -5.65 7.33 10.17
CA LEU A 26 -5.08 6.13 10.79
C LEU A 26 -3.62 5.93 10.40
N GLY A 27 -3.27 6.19 9.14
CA GLY A 27 -1.90 6.12 8.66
C GLY A 27 -0.96 7.09 9.35
N VAL A 28 -1.37 8.34 9.56
CA VAL A 28 -0.62 9.34 10.33
C VAL A 28 -0.49 8.91 11.80
N VAL A 29 -1.55 8.37 12.41
CA VAL A 29 -1.52 7.86 13.79
C VAL A 29 -0.55 6.68 13.91
N PHE A 30 -0.64 5.66 13.05
CA PHE A 30 0.28 4.53 13.05
C PHE A 30 1.71 4.94 12.71
N PHE A 31 1.88 5.91 11.83
CA PHE A 31 3.17 6.53 11.55
C PHE A 31 3.73 7.20 12.81
N ALA A 32 2.93 8.00 13.53
CA ALA A 32 3.30 8.62 14.80
C ALA A 32 3.70 7.55 15.84
N LEU A 33 2.91 6.49 15.99
CA LEU A 33 3.18 5.37 16.90
C LEU A 33 4.46 4.61 16.53
N SER A 34 4.77 4.49 15.23
CA SER A 34 6.01 3.86 14.76
C SER A 34 7.28 4.57 15.25
N TRP A 35 7.17 5.82 15.77
CA TRP A 35 8.29 6.55 16.35
C TRP A 35 8.59 6.17 17.80
N VAL A 36 7.67 5.50 18.50
CA VAL A 36 7.87 5.02 19.88
C VAL A 36 9.02 4.01 19.92
N VAL A 37 9.09 3.11 18.94
CA VAL A 37 10.21 2.18 18.77
C VAL A 37 11.08 2.66 17.60
N ARG A 38 12.18 3.35 17.90
CA ARG A 38 13.12 3.86 16.90
C ARG A 38 13.94 2.75 16.26
N ARG A 39 13.35 2.02 15.31
CA ARG A 39 14.06 1.11 14.40
C ARG A 39 13.91 1.62 12.97
N PRO A 40 15.01 1.91 12.24
CA PRO A 40 14.93 2.32 10.85
C PRO A 40 14.50 1.14 9.98
N LEU A 41 13.54 1.35 9.08
CA LEU A 41 13.09 0.32 8.15
C LEU A 41 14.16 0.00 7.10
N VAL A 42 14.92 1.02 6.67
CA VAL A 42 15.91 0.92 5.61
C VAL A 42 17.23 1.57 6.00
N THR A 43 18.32 0.93 5.59
CA THR A 43 19.67 1.49 5.56
C THR A 43 20.11 1.62 4.12
N LEU A 44 20.54 2.80 3.70
CA LEU A 44 21.02 3.05 2.33
C LEU A 44 22.51 2.68 2.19
N PRO A 45 22.98 2.33 0.98
CA PRO A 45 24.41 2.21 0.70
C PRO A 45 25.17 3.51 0.99
N THR A 46 26.45 3.39 1.32
CA THR A 46 27.32 4.50 1.77
C THR A 46 27.60 5.54 0.67
N GLY A 47 27.58 5.16 -0.62
CA GLY A 47 27.81 6.08 -1.73
C GLY A 47 27.43 5.52 -3.11
N GLY A 48 27.64 6.32 -4.16
CA GLY A 48 27.47 5.93 -5.57
C GLY A 48 26.07 6.18 -6.16
N GLY A 49 25.95 5.94 -7.48
CA GLY A 49 24.70 6.15 -8.24
C GLY A 49 23.54 5.34 -7.68
N ARG A 50 23.81 4.10 -7.25
CA ARG A 50 22.85 3.22 -6.57
C ARG A 50 22.17 3.87 -5.37
N ALA A 51 22.98 4.50 -4.52
CA ALA A 51 22.49 5.11 -3.30
C ALA A 51 21.57 6.31 -3.61
N SER A 52 21.83 7.03 -4.70
CA SER A 52 20.95 8.09 -5.21
C SER A 52 19.61 7.54 -5.71
N VAL A 53 19.64 6.48 -6.53
CA VAL A 53 18.44 5.84 -7.06
C VAL A 53 17.55 5.29 -5.94
N LEU A 54 18.14 4.60 -4.96
CA LEU A 54 17.40 4.09 -3.79
C LEU A 54 16.87 5.23 -2.91
N THR A 55 17.58 6.36 -2.82
CA THR A 55 17.08 7.56 -2.13
C THR A 55 15.83 8.08 -2.85
N TRP A 56 15.89 8.21 -4.17
CA TRP A 56 14.77 8.68 -4.99
C TRP A 56 13.56 7.76 -4.89
N LEU A 57 13.76 6.45 -5.04
CA LEU A 57 12.72 5.44 -4.93
C LEU A 57 12.09 5.41 -3.54
N GLY A 58 12.89 5.45 -2.48
CA GLY A 58 12.39 5.39 -1.11
C GLY A 58 11.57 6.63 -0.72
N ILE A 59 11.95 7.82 -1.19
CA ILE A 59 11.23 9.07 -0.90
C ILE A 59 10.07 9.24 -1.85
N PHE A 60 10.36 9.51 -3.12
CA PHE A 60 9.35 9.91 -4.09
C PHE A 60 8.48 8.74 -4.54
N GLY A 61 9.05 7.53 -4.61
CA GLY A 61 8.26 6.34 -4.89
C GLY A 61 7.21 6.08 -3.80
N ALA A 62 7.60 6.16 -2.53
CA ALA A 62 6.66 5.97 -1.42
C ALA A 62 5.58 7.06 -1.37
N LEU A 63 5.96 8.33 -1.56
CA LEU A 63 5.02 9.45 -1.58
C LEU A 63 4.08 9.40 -2.79
N ALA A 64 4.55 8.98 -3.96
CA ALA A 64 3.73 8.84 -5.15
C ALA A 64 2.67 7.74 -4.99
N ILE A 65 3.03 6.58 -4.43
CA ILE A 65 2.06 5.51 -4.13
C ILE A 65 0.98 6.02 -3.16
N LEU A 66 1.40 6.73 -2.11
CA LEU A 66 0.47 7.30 -1.13
C LEU A 66 -0.45 8.35 -1.77
N ALA A 67 0.08 9.21 -2.64
CA ALA A 67 -0.69 10.20 -3.38
C ALA A 67 -1.73 9.54 -4.30
N VAL A 68 -1.37 8.45 -4.99
CA VAL A 68 -2.32 7.67 -5.80
C VAL A 68 -3.43 7.10 -4.94
N ALA A 69 -3.11 6.50 -3.79
CA ALA A 69 -4.12 5.95 -2.87
C ALA A 69 -5.06 7.03 -2.30
N THR A 70 -4.50 8.18 -1.93
CA THR A 70 -5.23 9.38 -1.46
C THR A 70 -6.19 9.85 -2.55
N LEU A 71 -5.69 10.01 -3.78
CA LEU A 71 -6.48 10.48 -4.92
C LEU A 71 -7.61 9.50 -5.27
N THR A 72 -7.35 8.19 -5.27
CA THR A 72 -8.39 7.20 -5.59
C THR A 72 -9.46 7.09 -4.51
N ASN A 73 -9.08 7.22 -3.23
CA ASN A 73 -10.04 7.34 -2.13
C ASN A 73 -10.88 8.62 -2.24
N TRP A 74 -10.24 9.75 -2.54
CA TRP A 74 -10.94 11.02 -2.76
C TRP A 74 -11.93 10.95 -3.93
N LEU A 75 -11.53 10.32 -5.04
CA LEU A 75 -12.43 10.08 -6.18
C LEU A 75 -13.61 9.17 -5.83
N ALA A 76 -13.36 8.11 -5.04
CA ALA A 76 -14.43 7.22 -4.57
C ALA A 76 -15.43 7.94 -3.67
N TYR A 77 -14.96 8.85 -2.82
CA TYR A 77 -15.84 9.70 -2.01
C TYR A 77 -16.62 10.72 -2.84
N ARG A 78 -15.96 11.38 -3.80
CA ARG A 78 -16.57 12.45 -4.61
C ARG A 78 -17.61 11.90 -5.59
N PHE A 79 -17.39 10.69 -6.09
CA PHE A 79 -18.26 10.01 -7.03
C PHE A 79 -18.71 8.66 -6.43
N PRO A 80 -19.62 8.70 -5.43
CA PRO A 80 -20.04 7.51 -4.68
C PRO A 80 -21.06 6.64 -5.44
N PHE A 81 -21.54 7.11 -6.59
CA PHE A 81 -22.44 6.38 -7.47
C PHE A 81 -21.61 5.83 -8.64
N GLU A 82 -21.50 4.50 -8.73
CA GLU A 82 -20.94 3.82 -9.90
C GLU A 82 -22.10 3.63 -10.90
N THR A 83 -22.03 4.26 -12.07
CA THR A 83 -23.12 4.20 -13.06
C THR A 83 -23.34 2.76 -13.54
N THR A 84 -22.26 2.01 -13.70
CA THR A 84 -22.29 0.63 -14.22
C THR A 84 -22.16 -0.46 -13.14
N GLY A 85 -21.89 -0.08 -11.88
CA GLY A 85 -21.55 -1.01 -10.80
C GLY A 85 -20.14 -1.61 -10.88
N PHE A 86 -19.32 -1.16 -11.84
CA PHE A 86 -17.90 -1.51 -11.94
C PHE A 86 -16.99 -0.35 -12.38
N ASP A 87 -17.49 0.87 -12.57
CA ASP A 87 -16.68 2.02 -13.01
C ASP A 87 -15.47 2.31 -12.11
N GLY A 88 -15.58 2.01 -10.81
CA GLY A 88 -14.52 2.19 -9.83
C GLY A 88 -13.47 1.07 -9.81
N TRP A 89 -13.57 0.05 -10.67
CA TRP A 89 -12.76 -1.16 -10.58
C TRP A 89 -11.24 -0.93 -10.62
N LEU A 90 -10.77 0.08 -11.36
CA LEU A 90 -9.35 0.46 -11.41
C LEU A 90 -8.88 1.28 -10.20
N ARG A 91 -9.79 1.92 -9.45
CA ARG A 91 -9.44 2.79 -8.31
C ARG A 91 -8.83 1.99 -7.15
N ARG A 92 -9.32 0.77 -6.93
CA ARG A 92 -8.90 -0.14 -5.85
C ARG A 92 -7.44 -0.66 -6.04
N PRO A 93 -7.05 -1.17 -7.23
CA PRO A 93 -5.68 -1.63 -7.47
C PRO A 93 -4.69 -0.54 -7.86
N ALA A 94 -5.11 0.71 -8.09
CA ALA A 94 -4.24 1.80 -8.52
C ALA A 94 -2.95 1.98 -7.68
N PRO A 95 -2.97 1.88 -6.33
CA PRO A 95 -1.74 1.98 -5.54
C PRO A 95 -0.73 0.89 -5.87
N LEU A 96 -1.20 -0.35 -6.08
CA LEU A 96 -0.35 -1.50 -6.42
C LEU A 96 0.19 -1.41 -7.85
N LEU A 97 -0.61 -0.88 -8.79
CA LEU A 97 -0.16 -0.57 -10.15
C LEU A 97 0.92 0.53 -10.14
N ALA A 98 0.72 1.59 -9.35
CA ALA A 98 1.71 2.65 -9.19
C ALA A 98 3.03 2.11 -8.60
N ALA A 99 2.95 1.26 -7.58
CA ALA A 99 4.13 0.61 -7.00
C ALA A 99 4.86 -0.28 -8.02
N SER A 100 4.12 -1.03 -8.83
CA SER A 100 4.69 -1.86 -9.91
C SER A 100 5.43 -0.99 -10.94
N LEU A 101 4.83 0.12 -11.36
CA LEU A 101 5.48 1.07 -12.28
C LEU A 101 6.75 1.67 -11.67
N ILE A 102 6.67 2.15 -10.43
CA ILE A 102 7.80 2.77 -9.72
C ILE A 102 8.96 1.78 -9.55
N ILE A 103 8.68 0.53 -9.18
CA ILE A 103 9.71 -0.51 -9.06
C ILE A 103 10.28 -0.88 -10.42
N GLY A 104 9.44 -0.98 -11.46
CA GLY A 104 9.90 -1.23 -12.83
C GLY A 104 10.85 -0.14 -13.35
N ILE A 105 10.50 1.14 -13.13
CA ILE A 105 11.37 2.28 -13.45
C ILE A 105 12.66 2.20 -12.62
N GLY A 106 12.55 1.99 -11.31
CA GLY A 106 13.69 1.87 -10.40
C GLY A 106 14.66 0.75 -10.81
N ALA A 107 14.14 -0.44 -11.11
CA ALA A 107 14.90 -1.58 -11.58
C ALA A 107 15.58 -1.28 -12.93
N SER A 108 14.88 -0.61 -13.84
CA SER A 108 15.42 -0.20 -15.14
C SER A 108 16.57 0.80 -15.01
N VAL A 109 16.46 1.76 -14.09
CA VAL A 109 17.54 2.72 -13.80
C VAL A 109 18.72 2.02 -13.14
N LEU A 110 18.48 1.16 -12.14
CA LEU A 110 19.53 0.37 -11.50
C LEU A 110 20.25 -0.52 -12.52
N TRP A 111 19.53 -1.12 -13.47
CA TRP A 111 20.14 -1.94 -14.51
C TRP A 111 21.19 -1.20 -15.35
N ARG A 112 21.05 0.12 -15.50
CA ARG A 112 22.00 0.95 -16.26
C ARG A 112 23.30 1.26 -15.53
N GLU A 113 23.47 0.87 -14.27
CA GLU A 113 24.77 1.10 -13.60
C GLU A 113 25.92 0.38 -14.34
N PRO A 114 27.13 0.99 -14.37
CA PRO A 114 28.28 0.40 -15.07
C PRO A 114 28.58 -1.02 -14.60
N LEU A 115 28.83 -1.92 -15.54
CA LEU A 115 29.28 -3.28 -15.24
C LEU A 115 30.81 -3.32 -15.15
N PRO A 116 31.38 -4.15 -14.25
CA PRO A 116 32.82 -4.39 -14.24
C PRO A 116 33.28 -4.97 -15.58
N ALA A 117 34.48 -4.53 -16.01
CA ALA A 117 35.14 -5.05 -17.20
C ALA A 117 35.30 -6.58 -17.11
N PRO A 118 35.29 -7.33 -18.23
CA PRO A 118 35.28 -8.80 -18.21
C PRO A 118 36.34 -9.45 -17.32
N GLY A 119 37.56 -8.89 -17.26
CA GLY A 119 38.66 -9.39 -16.42
C GLY A 119 38.59 -9.01 -14.94
N GLU A 120 37.68 -8.12 -14.55
CA GLU A 120 37.54 -7.63 -13.18
C GLU A 120 36.34 -8.25 -12.45
N ARG A 121 35.63 -9.20 -13.08
CA ARG A 121 34.41 -9.80 -12.53
C ARG A 121 34.77 -10.84 -11.47
N ALA A 122 34.15 -10.72 -10.30
CA ALA A 122 34.21 -11.76 -9.29
C ALA A 122 33.45 -13.01 -9.76
N LEU A 123 34.05 -14.19 -9.62
CA LEU A 123 33.35 -15.47 -9.72
C LEU A 123 32.53 -15.67 -8.44
N ALA A 124 31.29 -15.18 -8.45
CA ALA A 124 30.37 -15.35 -7.32
C ALA A 124 29.38 -16.50 -7.60
N PRO A 125 29.08 -17.35 -6.59
CA PRO A 125 28.06 -18.38 -6.74
C PRO A 125 26.69 -17.74 -7.02
N ARG A 126 25.91 -18.35 -7.93
CA ARG A 126 24.54 -17.92 -8.23
C ARG A 126 23.70 -18.02 -6.97
N ARG A 127 23.16 -16.89 -6.50
CA ARG A 127 22.29 -16.82 -5.33
C ARG A 127 20.86 -16.58 -5.77
N LYS A 128 19.94 -17.27 -5.12
CA LYS A 128 18.50 -17.05 -5.26
C LYS A 128 18.13 -15.61 -4.87
N TRP A 129 17.22 -14.98 -5.60
CA TRP A 129 16.85 -13.57 -5.40
C TRP A 129 16.30 -13.27 -4.01
N TRP A 130 15.55 -14.22 -3.44
CA TRP A 130 15.00 -14.11 -2.09
C TRP A 130 16.04 -14.20 -0.98
N ALA A 131 17.31 -14.53 -1.28
CA ALA A 131 18.36 -14.57 -0.26
C ALA A 131 18.72 -13.16 0.29
N PHE A 132 18.28 -12.10 -0.40
CA PHE A 132 18.54 -10.71 -0.01
C PHE A 132 17.31 -10.01 0.56
N THR A 133 16.14 -10.62 0.53
CA THR A 133 14.91 -9.99 1.03
C THR A 133 14.82 -10.08 2.56
N PRO A 134 14.20 -9.09 3.22
CA PRO A 134 13.93 -9.17 4.65
C PRO A 134 12.81 -10.21 4.92
N PRO A 135 13.05 -11.24 5.75
CA PRO A 135 12.15 -12.41 5.81
C PRO A 135 10.75 -12.05 6.31
N LEU A 136 10.65 -11.32 7.42
CA LEU A 136 9.35 -10.96 8.01
C LEU A 136 8.51 -10.09 7.05
N PRO A 137 9.01 -8.95 6.51
CA PRO A 137 8.25 -8.19 5.53
C PRO A 137 7.86 -9.01 4.29
N SER A 138 8.74 -9.87 3.77
CA SER A 138 8.42 -10.73 2.62
C SER A 138 7.28 -11.71 2.92
N TRP A 139 7.26 -12.30 4.11
CA TRP A 139 6.15 -13.18 4.52
C TRP A 139 4.84 -12.42 4.68
N ILE A 140 4.87 -11.22 5.26
CA ILE A 140 3.68 -10.36 5.36
C ILE A 140 3.20 -9.96 3.96
N THR A 141 4.11 -9.62 3.04
CA THR A 141 3.76 -9.33 1.64
C THR A 141 3.09 -10.54 0.97
N ALA A 142 3.67 -11.74 1.12
CA ALA A 142 3.08 -12.95 0.54
C ALA A 142 1.70 -13.27 1.15
N GLY A 143 1.55 -13.14 2.47
CA GLY A 143 0.28 -13.33 3.16
C GLY A 143 -0.79 -12.33 2.74
N ALA A 144 -0.43 -11.04 2.63
CA ALA A 144 -1.34 -10.00 2.14
C ALA A 144 -1.75 -10.24 0.69
N ALA A 145 -0.83 -10.71 -0.16
CA ALA A 145 -1.13 -11.04 -1.55
C ALA A 145 -2.08 -12.24 -1.64
N ALA A 146 -1.84 -13.28 -0.85
CA ALA A 146 -2.71 -14.46 -0.76
C ALA A 146 -4.11 -14.08 -0.27
N ALA A 147 -4.21 -13.25 0.78
CA ALA A 147 -5.49 -12.75 1.29
C ALA A 147 -6.23 -11.91 0.24
N LEU A 148 -5.51 -11.06 -0.51
CA LEU A 148 -6.08 -10.27 -1.60
C LEU A 148 -6.64 -11.17 -2.70
N VAL A 149 -5.84 -12.11 -3.20
CA VAL A 149 -6.24 -13.07 -4.24
C VAL A 149 -7.43 -13.90 -3.77
N ALA A 150 -7.40 -14.44 -2.56
CA ALA A 150 -8.49 -15.23 -2.00
C ALA A 150 -9.79 -14.40 -1.92
N THR A 151 -9.71 -13.17 -1.42
CA THR A 151 -10.87 -12.28 -1.29
C THR A 151 -11.45 -11.93 -2.66
N THR A 152 -10.61 -11.48 -3.59
CA THR A 152 -11.05 -11.11 -4.95
C THR A 152 -11.54 -12.32 -5.74
N GLY A 153 -10.93 -13.49 -5.55
CA GLY A 153 -11.32 -14.74 -6.19
C GLY A 153 -12.68 -15.21 -5.70
N TRP A 154 -12.88 -15.26 -4.38
CA TRP A 154 -14.18 -15.54 -3.79
C TRP A 154 -15.26 -14.56 -4.27
N HIS A 155 -14.97 -13.27 -4.22
CA HIS A 155 -15.93 -12.25 -4.64
C HIS A 155 -16.20 -12.26 -6.16
N THR A 156 -15.26 -12.79 -6.95
CA THR A 156 -15.46 -13.06 -8.37
C THR A 156 -16.40 -14.25 -8.58
N LEU A 157 -16.25 -15.32 -7.78
CA LEU A 157 -17.03 -16.56 -7.92
C LEU A 157 -18.49 -16.41 -7.54
N ILE A 158 -18.81 -15.53 -6.57
CA ILE A 158 -20.20 -15.24 -6.19
C ILE A 158 -20.89 -14.23 -7.10
N GLY A 159 -20.17 -13.70 -8.10
CA GLY A 159 -20.70 -12.73 -9.04
C GLY A 159 -21.69 -13.35 -10.01
N VAL A 160 -22.87 -12.75 -10.12
CA VAL A 160 -23.97 -13.16 -10.99
C VAL A 160 -24.52 -11.95 -11.76
N SER A 161 -25.09 -12.22 -12.92
CA SER A 161 -25.86 -11.24 -13.69
C SER A 161 -27.29 -11.24 -13.16
N ALA A 162 -27.81 -10.07 -12.77
CA ALA A 162 -29.17 -9.98 -12.26
C ALA A 162 -30.17 -10.05 -13.45
N PRO A 163 -31.25 -10.85 -13.36
CA PRO A 163 -32.33 -10.85 -14.36
C PRO A 163 -32.89 -9.45 -14.63
N ALA A 164 -33.53 -9.27 -15.79
CA ALA A 164 -34.08 -7.97 -16.23
C ALA A 164 -35.10 -7.40 -15.24
N ASP A 165 -35.90 -8.28 -14.66
CA ASP A 165 -37.02 -8.07 -13.76
C ASP A 165 -36.69 -8.29 -12.28
N ALA A 166 -35.44 -8.61 -11.95
CA ALA A 166 -35.06 -8.89 -10.58
C ALA A 166 -35.01 -7.62 -9.71
N ASN A 167 -35.28 -7.79 -8.41
CA ASN A 167 -35.09 -6.75 -7.40
C ASN A 167 -33.59 -6.44 -7.25
N ARG A 168 -33.17 -5.28 -7.78
CA ARG A 168 -31.78 -4.80 -7.71
C ARG A 168 -31.63 -3.76 -6.62
N PHE A 169 -30.58 -3.91 -5.83
CA PHE A 169 -30.26 -3.05 -4.71
C PHE A 169 -28.84 -2.49 -4.87
N GLY A 170 -28.66 -1.25 -4.43
CA GLY A 170 -27.41 -0.51 -4.59
C GLY A 170 -27.45 0.50 -5.72
N ASN A 171 -26.31 1.14 -5.97
CA ASN A 171 -26.18 2.25 -6.90
C ASN A 171 -25.80 1.72 -8.29
N VAL A 172 -26.73 1.12 -9.04
CA VAL A 172 -26.51 0.76 -10.46
C VAL A 172 -27.71 1.21 -11.29
N PRO A 173 -27.67 2.40 -11.90
CA PRO A 173 -28.76 2.92 -12.72
C PRO A 173 -28.90 2.24 -14.09
N GLU A 174 -27.85 1.59 -14.60
CA GLU A 174 -27.86 0.94 -15.92
C GLU A 174 -27.97 -0.59 -15.80
N GLN A 175 -28.87 -1.21 -16.57
CA GLN A 175 -28.92 -2.66 -16.68
C GLN A 175 -27.66 -3.17 -17.36
N THR A 176 -27.08 -4.24 -16.81
CA THR A 176 -25.92 -4.92 -17.39
C THR A 176 -26.05 -6.43 -17.27
N ASP A 177 -25.65 -7.13 -18.32
CA ASP A 177 -25.56 -8.60 -18.35
C ASP A 177 -24.24 -9.10 -17.76
N LEU A 178 -23.36 -8.18 -17.33
CA LEU A 178 -22.12 -8.54 -16.67
C LEU A 178 -22.39 -9.07 -15.26
N PRO A 179 -21.59 -10.03 -14.78
CA PRO A 179 -21.75 -10.54 -13.42
C PRO A 179 -21.19 -9.52 -12.44
N VAL A 180 -22.01 -8.53 -12.08
CA VAL A 180 -21.62 -7.44 -11.16
C VAL A 180 -22.39 -7.47 -9.85
N TYR A 181 -23.36 -8.38 -9.73
CA TYR A 181 -24.22 -8.54 -8.57
C TYR A 181 -23.87 -9.80 -7.79
N PHE A 182 -24.34 -9.91 -6.55
CA PHE A 182 -24.42 -11.16 -5.79
C PHE A 182 -25.80 -11.26 -5.16
N GLU A 183 -26.23 -12.49 -4.88
CA GLU A 183 -27.54 -12.75 -4.28
C GLU A 183 -27.59 -12.36 -2.80
N MET A 184 -28.69 -11.72 -2.40
CA MET A 184 -29.04 -11.51 -1.00
C MET A 184 -29.55 -12.81 -0.36
N LEU A 185 -29.65 -12.82 0.97
CA LEU A 185 -30.03 -14.00 1.74
C LEU A 185 -31.37 -14.60 1.25
N GLY A 186 -31.32 -15.84 0.77
CA GLY A 186 -32.49 -16.56 0.25
C GLY A 186 -32.92 -16.18 -1.18
N GLY A 187 -32.07 -15.50 -1.97
CA GLY A 187 -32.38 -15.14 -3.36
C GLY A 187 -33.37 -13.99 -3.48
N SER A 188 -33.63 -13.25 -2.41
CA SER A 188 -34.64 -12.18 -2.32
C SER A 188 -34.32 -10.94 -3.19
N GLY A 189 -33.12 -10.87 -3.75
CA GLY A 189 -32.69 -9.83 -4.67
C GLY A 189 -31.18 -9.80 -4.85
N TYR A 190 -30.68 -8.74 -5.48
CA TYR A 190 -29.32 -8.65 -5.99
C TYR A 190 -28.64 -7.36 -5.53
N VAL A 191 -27.42 -7.46 -4.99
CA VAL A 191 -26.61 -6.30 -4.57
C VAL A 191 -25.38 -6.18 -5.46
N ALA A 192 -25.11 -4.96 -5.95
CA ALA A 192 -23.95 -4.70 -6.78
C ALA A 192 -22.62 -4.73 -6.00
N GLY A 193 -21.57 -5.18 -6.69
CA GLY A 193 -20.17 -5.10 -6.26
C GLY A 193 -19.38 -6.40 -6.36
N ALA A 194 -19.98 -7.46 -6.91
CA ALA A 194 -19.34 -8.75 -7.11
C ALA A 194 -18.87 -9.01 -8.53
N GLY A 195 -18.25 -10.17 -8.71
CA GLY A 195 -17.83 -10.72 -9.99
C GLY A 195 -16.55 -10.15 -10.59
N TRP A 196 -16.14 -10.77 -11.70
CA TRP A 196 -14.87 -10.48 -12.34
C TRP A 196 -14.72 -9.04 -12.83
N PRO A 197 -15.77 -8.31 -13.29
CA PRO A 197 -15.60 -6.92 -13.74
C PRO A 197 -15.08 -6.01 -12.61
N ASN A 198 -15.43 -6.33 -11.36
CA ASN A 198 -15.02 -5.55 -10.20
C ASN A 198 -13.61 -5.89 -9.67
N HIS A 199 -13.08 -7.07 -10.01
CA HIS A 199 -11.92 -7.66 -9.34
C HIS A 199 -10.78 -8.10 -10.28
N LEU A 200 -11.04 -8.21 -11.58
CA LEU A 200 -10.05 -8.64 -12.57
C LEU A 200 -8.82 -7.71 -12.61
N ALA A 201 -9.02 -6.39 -12.58
CA ALA A 201 -7.91 -5.44 -12.51
C ALA A 201 -7.06 -5.64 -11.25
N THR A 202 -7.66 -6.03 -10.14
CA THR A 202 -6.93 -6.32 -8.90
C THR A 202 -6.07 -7.58 -9.03
N LEU A 203 -6.61 -8.65 -9.60
CA LEU A 203 -5.85 -9.87 -9.88
C LEU A 203 -4.67 -9.60 -10.83
N ILE A 204 -4.90 -8.83 -11.90
CA ILE A 204 -3.85 -8.39 -12.83
C ILE A 204 -2.78 -7.57 -12.10
N ALA A 205 -3.19 -6.62 -11.24
CA ALA A 205 -2.26 -5.78 -10.49
C ALA A 205 -1.39 -6.60 -9.51
N VAL A 206 -1.95 -7.62 -8.85
CA VAL A 206 -1.19 -8.53 -7.98
C VAL A 206 -0.18 -9.35 -8.79
N ALA A 207 -0.61 -9.93 -9.92
CA ALA A 207 0.27 -10.69 -10.80
C ALA A 207 1.42 -9.81 -11.34
N LEU A 208 1.10 -8.59 -11.79
CA LEU A 208 2.09 -7.63 -12.28
C LEU A 208 3.08 -7.24 -11.19
N ALA A 209 2.59 -6.92 -9.98
CA ALA A 209 3.44 -6.57 -8.85
C ALA A 209 4.40 -7.71 -8.47
N ALA A 210 3.91 -8.95 -8.46
CA ALA A 210 4.74 -10.12 -8.20
C ALA A 210 5.81 -10.32 -9.28
N VAL A 211 5.43 -10.25 -10.56
CA VAL A 211 6.36 -10.40 -11.69
C VAL A 211 7.42 -9.30 -11.66
N VAL A 212 7.03 -8.03 -11.53
CA VAL A 212 7.97 -6.90 -11.52
C VAL A 212 8.92 -7.01 -10.33
N LEU A 213 8.43 -7.34 -9.13
CA LEU A 213 9.29 -7.50 -7.96
C LEU A 213 10.28 -8.66 -8.16
N VAL A 214 9.82 -9.82 -8.61
CA VAL A 214 10.68 -10.99 -8.84
C VAL A 214 11.74 -10.68 -9.89
N LEU A 215 11.36 -10.08 -11.02
CA LEU A 215 12.30 -9.72 -12.09
C LEU A 215 13.32 -8.69 -11.61
N ALA A 216 12.89 -7.63 -10.92
CA ALA A 216 13.80 -6.62 -10.37
C ALA A 216 14.82 -7.22 -9.40
N LEU A 217 14.38 -8.08 -8.49
CA LEU A 217 15.26 -8.72 -7.49
C LEU A 217 16.15 -9.79 -8.11
N ALA A 218 15.65 -10.57 -9.08
CA ALA A 218 16.43 -11.56 -9.80
C ALA A 218 17.53 -10.94 -10.65
N GLN A 219 17.20 -9.84 -11.33
CA GLN A 219 18.14 -9.05 -12.10
C GLN A 219 19.27 -8.50 -11.22
N ASP A 220 18.92 -7.95 -10.06
CA ASP A 220 19.92 -7.46 -9.11
C ASP A 220 20.77 -8.59 -8.50
N ALA A 221 20.14 -9.71 -8.13
CA ALA A 221 20.83 -10.86 -7.56
C ALA A 221 21.86 -11.49 -8.51
N HIS A 222 21.62 -11.43 -9.82
CA HIS A 222 22.49 -12.00 -10.85
C HIS A 222 23.46 -10.99 -11.47
N ARG A 223 23.46 -9.73 -11.04
CA ARG A 223 24.37 -8.71 -11.58
C ARG A 223 25.85 -9.06 -11.28
N PRO A 224 26.76 -9.00 -12.27
CA PRO A 224 28.20 -9.13 -12.03
C PRO A 224 28.74 -8.04 -11.09
N VAL A 225 29.72 -8.39 -10.27
CA VAL A 225 30.34 -7.49 -9.29
C VAL A 225 31.86 -7.50 -9.46
N SER A 226 32.51 -6.37 -9.17
CA SER A 226 33.98 -6.28 -9.24
C SER A 226 34.64 -7.18 -8.18
N ALA A 227 35.72 -7.87 -8.55
CA ALA A 227 36.56 -8.66 -7.66
C ALA A 227 37.23 -7.81 -6.55
N ARG A 228 37.29 -6.49 -6.72
CA ARG A 228 37.87 -5.55 -5.74
C ARG A 228 36.91 -5.21 -4.60
N ILE A 229 35.61 -5.49 -4.75
CA ILE A 229 34.57 -5.20 -3.76
C ILE A 229 34.36 -6.41 -2.85
N THR A 230 34.21 -6.18 -1.55
CA THR A 230 33.98 -7.29 -0.62
C THR A 230 32.61 -7.92 -0.82
N ALA A 231 32.51 -9.23 -0.54
CA ALA A 231 31.23 -9.94 -0.57
C ALA A 231 30.22 -9.38 0.46
N ALA A 232 30.70 -8.77 1.55
CA ALA A 232 29.87 -8.15 2.57
C ALA A 232 29.21 -6.86 2.06
N ASP A 233 29.97 -5.99 1.39
CA ASP A 233 29.47 -4.73 0.83
C ASP A 233 28.40 -5.01 -0.23
N THR A 234 28.70 -5.91 -1.16
CA THR A 234 27.76 -6.36 -2.19
C THR A 234 26.44 -6.88 -1.60
N ARG A 235 26.53 -7.68 -0.54
CA ARG A 235 25.35 -8.23 0.14
C ARG A 235 24.54 -7.12 0.82
N SER A 236 25.20 -6.11 1.38
CA SER A 236 24.55 -4.97 2.01
C SER A 236 23.76 -4.14 0.99
N GLU A 237 24.32 -3.88 -0.20
CA GLU A 237 23.67 -3.10 -1.27
C GLU A 237 22.43 -3.80 -1.83
N ARG A 238 22.55 -5.10 -2.11
CA ARG A 238 21.45 -5.92 -2.61
C ARG A 238 20.33 -6.04 -1.58
N ARG A 239 20.70 -6.19 -0.29
CA ARG A 239 19.72 -6.16 0.82
C ARG A 239 19.03 -4.80 0.92
N ALA A 240 19.74 -3.69 0.76
CA ALA A 240 19.14 -2.36 0.78
C ALA A 240 18.13 -2.20 -0.38
N THR A 241 18.51 -2.64 -1.57
CA THR A 241 17.64 -2.63 -2.77
C THR A 241 16.38 -3.47 -2.55
N ALA A 242 16.56 -4.72 -2.12
CA ALA A 242 15.46 -5.63 -1.84
C ALA A 242 14.52 -5.09 -0.75
N ARG A 243 15.08 -4.47 0.29
CA ARG A 243 14.30 -3.93 1.40
C ARG A 243 13.44 -2.74 0.98
N VAL A 244 13.97 -1.80 0.20
CA VAL A 244 13.18 -0.67 -0.35
C VAL A 244 12.05 -1.20 -1.24
N MET A 245 12.35 -2.07 -2.20
CA MET A 245 11.35 -2.61 -3.13
C MET A 245 10.26 -3.43 -2.42
N VAL A 246 10.64 -4.28 -1.46
CA VAL A 246 9.67 -5.06 -0.67
C VAL A 246 8.78 -4.16 0.17
N PHE A 247 9.31 -3.10 0.80
CA PHE A 247 8.46 -2.18 1.58
C PHE A 247 7.54 -1.33 0.70
N LEU A 248 7.97 -0.93 -0.50
CA LEU A 248 7.10 -0.26 -1.48
C LEU A 248 5.93 -1.18 -1.88
N ILE A 249 6.20 -2.43 -2.27
CA ILE A 249 5.14 -3.41 -2.58
C ILE A 249 4.26 -3.66 -1.36
N LEU A 250 4.84 -3.90 -0.19
CA LEU A 250 4.08 -4.19 1.02
C LEU A 250 3.10 -3.05 1.35
N GLY A 251 3.57 -1.80 1.35
CA GLY A 251 2.73 -0.64 1.60
C GLY A 251 1.59 -0.52 0.59
N ALA A 252 1.89 -0.65 -0.70
CA ALA A 252 0.90 -0.58 -1.77
C ALA A 252 -0.11 -1.74 -1.72
N LEU A 253 0.36 -2.94 -1.41
CA LEU A 253 -0.46 -4.14 -1.30
C LEU A 253 -1.43 -4.06 -0.11
N LEU A 254 -0.99 -3.52 1.03
CA LEU A 254 -1.86 -3.27 2.18
C LEU A 254 -2.90 -2.18 1.90
N LEU A 255 -2.53 -1.13 1.16
CA LEU A 255 -3.48 -0.11 0.69
C LEU A 255 -4.55 -0.72 -0.23
N THR A 256 -4.15 -1.53 -1.21
CA THR A 256 -5.09 -2.20 -2.12
C THR A 256 -5.92 -3.27 -1.42
N LEU A 257 -5.32 -4.12 -0.58
CA LEU A 257 -6.05 -5.11 0.22
C LEU A 257 -7.07 -4.43 1.12
N GLY A 258 -6.66 -3.38 1.82
CA GLY A 258 -7.54 -2.61 2.67
C GLY A 258 -8.68 -1.94 1.89
N ALA A 259 -8.42 -1.44 0.68
CA ALA A 259 -9.46 -0.89 -0.21
C ALA A 259 -10.47 -1.95 -0.65
N VAL A 260 -10.00 -3.15 -1.02
CA VAL A 260 -10.86 -4.26 -1.41
C VAL A 260 -11.69 -4.75 -0.22
N TRP A 261 -11.09 -4.89 0.96
CA TRP A 261 -11.81 -5.30 2.18
C TRP A 261 -12.81 -4.26 2.64
N ALA A 262 -12.47 -2.97 2.56
CA ALA A 262 -13.41 -1.89 2.85
C ALA A 262 -14.62 -1.96 1.91
N TYR A 263 -14.38 -2.14 0.60
CA TYR A 263 -15.44 -2.23 -0.40
C TYR A 263 -16.30 -3.50 -0.26
N VAL A 264 -15.69 -4.68 -0.19
CA VAL A 264 -16.39 -5.96 -0.04
C VAL A 264 -17.14 -6.00 1.29
N GLY A 265 -16.50 -5.56 2.37
CA GLY A 265 -17.15 -5.45 3.68
C GLY A 265 -18.33 -4.48 3.66
N PHE A 266 -18.19 -3.33 3.01
CA PHE A 266 -19.29 -2.38 2.84
C PHE A 266 -20.46 -2.97 2.04
N ALA A 267 -20.18 -3.65 0.93
CA ALA A 267 -21.21 -4.30 0.12
C ALA A 267 -21.96 -5.38 0.90
N GLY A 268 -21.26 -6.17 1.72
CA GLY A 268 -21.87 -7.22 2.54
C GLY A 268 -22.58 -6.73 3.81
N ASP A 269 -22.18 -5.58 4.37
CA ASP A 269 -22.76 -5.02 5.60
C ASP A 269 -24.08 -4.26 5.33
N ARG A 270 -24.41 -4.02 4.05
CA ARG A 270 -25.68 -3.41 3.65
C ARG A 270 -26.86 -4.31 4.03
N SER A 271 -27.79 -3.75 4.80
CA SER A 271 -29.14 -4.27 4.99
C SER A 271 -30.12 -3.45 4.16
N VAL A 272 -30.94 -4.12 3.35
CA VAL A 272 -32.00 -3.46 2.58
C VAL A 272 -33.31 -3.65 3.31
N GLY A 273 -33.94 -2.53 3.69
CA GLY A 273 -35.32 -2.51 4.17
C GLY A 273 -36.28 -2.71 3.00
N SER A 274 -37.20 -3.67 3.14
CA SER A 274 -38.09 -4.13 2.09
C SER A 274 -39.50 -4.27 2.66
N ASP A 275 -40.46 -3.59 2.06
CA ASP A 275 -41.89 -3.67 2.42
C ASP A 275 -42.60 -4.84 1.68
N PHE A 276 -41.84 -5.58 0.85
CA PHE A 276 -42.33 -6.58 -0.10
C PHE A 276 -43.10 -7.76 0.50
N LEU A 277 -43.01 -8.01 1.81
CA LEU A 277 -43.71 -9.15 2.43
C LEU A 277 -45.19 -8.86 2.73
N THR A 278 -45.66 -7.63 2.56
CA THR A 278 -47.03 -7.23 2.95
C THR A 278 -48.03 -7.20 1.79
N ASP A 279 -47.57 -7.16 0.54
CA ASP A 279 -48.47 -7.04 -0.62
C ASP A 279 -49.16 -8.37 -1.03
N SER A 280 -48.78 -9.49 -0.38
CA SER A 280 -49.32 -10.82 -0.69
C SER A 280 -50.35 -11.35 0.31
N GLN A 281 -50.61 -10.62 1.40
CA GLN A 281 -51.75 -10.90 2.27
C GLN A 281 -52.61 -9.66 2.28
N GLY A 282 -53.80 -9.73 1.68
CA GLY A 282 -54.76 -8.63 1.58
C GLY A 282 -55.18 -8.10 2.94
N ILE A 283 -54.31 -7.32 3.57
CA ILE A 283 -54.56 -6.59 4.79
C ILE A 283 -55.18 -5.28 4.34
N ASP A 284 -56.47 -5.15 4.65
CA ASP A 284 -57.30 -3.98 4.37
C ASP A 284 -56.55 -2.69 4.68
N SER A 285 -56.63 -1.75 3.73
CA SER A 285 -55.97 -0.45 3.70
C SER A 285 -56.46 0.55 4.76
N ASP A 286 -57.02 0.06 5.87
CA ASP A 286 -57.69 0.87 6.88
C ASP A 286 -57.00 0.81 8.27
N SER A 287 -55.81 0.22 8.37
CA SER A 287 -55.02 0.28 9.60
C SER A 287 -53.87 1.27 9.46
N THR A 288 -53.84 2.25 10.36
CA THR A 288 -52.68 3.10 10.71
C THR A 288 -51.54 2.28 11.36
N ALA A 289 -51.40 1.01 10.99
CA ALA A 289 -50.37 0.12 11.49
C ALA A 289 -49.11 0.33 10.65
N GLU A 290 -48.02 0.73 11.31
CA GLU A 290 -46.70 0.81 10.69
C GLU A 290 -46.40 -0.49 9.93
N THR A 291 -46.21 -0.40 8.62
CA THR A 291 -45.83 -1.54 7.78
C THR A 291 -44.51 -2.10 8.30
N PRO A 292 -44.40 -3.40 8.63
CA PRO A 292 -43.16 -3.95 9.14
C PRO A 292 -42.11 -3.99 8.03
N VAL A 293 -41.14 -3.07 8.09
CA VAL A 293 -39.97 -3.06 7.19
C VAL A 293 -39.08 -4.25 7.53
N TYR A 294 -38.94 -5.21 6.61
CA TYR A 294 -38.04 -6.34 6.78
C TYR A 294 -36.65 -5.98 6.25
N PHE A 295 -35.61 -6.19 7.07
CA PHE A 295 -34.23 -5.97 6.67
C PHE A 295 -33.60 -7.26 6.18
N LEU A 296 -33.28 -7.32 4.89
CA LEU A 296 -32.57 -8.42 4.26
C LEU A 296 -31.07 -8.09 4.19
N GLY A 297 -30.24 -9.04 4.59
CA GLY A 297 -28.78 -8.94 4.59
C GLY A 297 -28.12 -9.67 3.42
N SER A 298 -26.81 -9.52 3.30
CA SER A 298 -26.02 -10.38 2.42
C SER A 298 -25.79 -11.78 3.02
N ASN A 299 -25.46 -12.76 2.17
CA ASN A 299 -25.07 -14.12 2.58
C ASN A 299 -23.83 -14.17 3.50
N TYR A 300 -23.09 -13.07 3.64
CA TYR A 300 -21.87 -13.00 4.43
C TYR A 300 -21.85 -11.82 5.43
N GLN A 301 -23.01 -11.29 5.77
CA GLN A 301 -23.16 -10.13 6.65
C GLN A 301 -22.46 -10.31 8.01
N ALA A 302 -22.44 -11.54 8.54
CA ALA A 302 -21.85 -11.88 9.84
C ALA A 302 -20.39 -11.43 10.02
N PHE A 303 -19.62 -11.35 8.93
CA PHE A 303 -18.22 -10.89 8.96
C PHE A 303 -17.95 -9.65 8.09
N ALA A 304 -18.94 -9.17 7.34
CA ALA A 304 -18.79 -8.03 6.43
C ALA A 304 -18.39 -6.73 7.16
N GLY A 305 -19.03 -6.43 8.29
CA GLY A 305 -18.68 -5.26 9.11
C GLY A 305 -17.25 -5.31 9.67
N LEU A 306 -16.74 -6.51 9.98
CA LEU A 306 -15.35 -6.69 10.41
C LEU A 306 -14.37 -6.48 9.25
N MET A 307 -14.68 -7.02 8.07
CA MET A 307 -13.91 -6.78 6.84
C MET A 307 -13.85 -5.29 6.51
N HIS A 308 -14.99 -4.59 6.62
CA HIS A 308 -15.06 -3.16 6.31
C HIS A 308 -14.12 -2.34 7.20
N LYS A 309 -14.20 -2.55 8.53
CA LYS A 309 -13.37 -1.84 9.51
C LYS A 309 -11.89 -2.20 9.40
N SER A 310 -11.58 -3.49 9.26
CA SER A 310 -10.20 -3.96 9.07
C SER A 310 -9.60 -3.45 7.77
N GLY A 311 -10.40 -3.23 6.73
CA GLY A 311 -9.99 -2.57 5.50
C GLY A 311 -9.32 -1.22 5.75
N PHE A 312 -9.95 -0.33 6.51
CA PHE A 312 -9.36 0.97 6.87
C PHE A 312 -8.10 0.85 7.72
N VAL A 313 -8.05 -0.13 8.63
CA VAL A 313 -6.85 -0.39 9.44
C VAL A 313 -5.68 -0.82 8.54
N LEU A 314 -5.90 -1.73 7.60
CA LEU A 314 -4.87 -2.17 6.64
C LEU A 314 -4.39 -1.04 5.75
N GLN A 315 -5.30 -0.18 5.26
CA GLN A 315 -4.92 1.02 4.52
C GLN A 315 -4.03 1.96 5.36
N GLY A 316 -4.42 2.19 6.63
CA GLY A 316 -3.61 2.99 7.55
C GLY A 316 -2.22 2.41 7.78
N ILE A 317 -2.10 1.10 8.01
CA ILE A 317 -0.80 0.44 8.17
C ILE A 317 0.04 0.58 6.89
N GLY A 318 -0.57 0.38 5.73
CA GLY A 318 0.10 0.56 4.43
C GLY A 318 0.64 1.99 4.25
N ALA A 319 -0.19 3.00 4.54
CA ALA A 319 0.22 4.41 4.51
C ALA A 319 1.36 4.71 5.48
N ALA A 320 1.28 4.19 6.72
CA ALA A 320 2.31 4.37 7.73
C ALA A 320 3.66 3.78 7.32
N ILE A 321 3.66 2.58 6.70
CA ILE A 321 4.88 1.95 6.17
C ILE A 321 5.51 2.82 5.09
N LEU A 322 4.72 3.38 4.17
CA LEU A 322 5.23 4.26 3.10
C LEU A 322 5.79 5.57 3.65
N LEU A 323 5.07 6.23 4.57
CA LEU A 323 5.54 7.44 5.24
C LEU A 323 6.85 7.17 6.02
N ARG A 324 6.93 6.02 6.68
CA ARG A 324 8.12 5.62 7.42
C ARG A 324 9.29 5.30 6.50
N LEU A 325 9.05 4.62 5.38
CA LEU A 325 10.05 4.38 4.34
C LEU A 325 10.60 5.71 3.81
N ALA A 326 9.74 6.67 3.46
CA ALA A 326 10.16 7.97 2.96
C ALA A 326 11.00 8.73 3.99
N THR A 327 10.53 8.83 5.23
CA THR A 327 11.23 9.57 6.29
C THR A 327 12.56 8.91 6.72
N ASP A 328 12.61 7.59 6.84
CA ASP A 328 13.87 6.88 7.14
C ASP A 328 14.86 7.03 5.97
N THR A 329 14.38 7.06 4.73
CA THR A 329 15.22 7.30 3.55
C THR A 329 15.76 8.74 3.52
N VAL A 330 14.94 9.75 3.83
CA VAL A 330 15.38 11.15 3.99
C VAL A 330 16.47 11.24 5.06
N ARG A 331 16.26 10.62 6.23
CA ARG A 331 17.23 10.63 7.33
C ARG A 331 18.55 9.97 6.95
N ALA A 332 18.48 8.82 6.28
CA ALA A 332 19.66 8.13 5.78
C ALA A 332 20.43 8.99 4.76
N ALA A 333 19.72 9.66 3.84
CA ALA A 333 20.33 10.56 2.86
C ALA A 333 20.97 11.80 3.51
N LEU A 334 20.30 12.42 4.49
CA LEU A 334 20.84 13.57 5.23
C LEU A 334 22.06 13.20 6.08
N ALA A 335 22.03 12.04 6.75
CA ALA A 335 23.16 11.53 7.52
C ALA A 335 24.39 11.33 6.62
N ARG A 336 24.20 10.81 5.40
CA ARG A 336 25.25 10.68 4.39
C ARG A 336 25.82 12.03 3.98
N THR A 337 24.98 13.02 3.66
CA THR A 337 25.43 14.37 3.28
C THR A 337 26.22 15.05 4.40
N ARG A 338 25.85 14.83 5.66
CA ARG A 338 26.58 15.35 6.82
C ARG A 338 27.93 14.65 7.02
N ALA A 339 27.97 13.33 6.88
CA ALA A 339 29.22 12.57 6.96
C ALA A 339 30.22 12.99 5.87
N ALA A 340 29.74 13.25 4.65
CA ALA A 340 30.56 13.77 3.55
C ALA A 340 31.07 15.22 3.78
N LYS A 341 30.46 15.96 4.70
CA LYS A 341 30.85 17.33 5.10
C LYS A 341 31.62 17.37 6.45
N GLY A 342 31.89 16.23 7.08
CA GLY A 342 32.69 16.11 8.31
C GLY A 342 34.12 16.63 8.12
N PRO A 343 34.80 17.08 9.20
CA PRO A 343 35.66 18.25 9.19
C PRO A 343 36.75 18.15 8.11
N GLY A 344 36.65 19.04 7.13
CA GLY A 344 37.81 19.45 6.35
C GLY A 344 38.87 19.92 7.33
N ILE A 345 39.97 19.17 7.38
CA ILE A 345 41.33 19.58 7.71
C ILE A 345 41.37 21.07 8.08
N SER A 346 41.55 21.36 9.38
CA SER A 346 42.23 22.57 9.83
C SER A 346 43.33 22.86 8.82
N GLY A 347 43.21 23.97 8.07
CA GLY A 347 44.16 24.34 7.03
C GLY A 347 45.59 24.14 7.53
N PRO A 348 46.56 23.85 6.64
CA PRO A 348 47.94 23.68 7.06
C PRO A 348 48.30 24.84 8.00
N PRO A 349 48.91 24.58 9.17
CA PRO A 349 49.17 25.61 10.16
C PRO A 349 49.79 26.79 9.42
N SER A 350 49.12 27.94 9.50
CA SER A 350 49.62 29.14 8.85
C SER A 350 51.08 29.32 9.26
N VAL A 351 51.93 29.75 8.33
CA VAL A 351 53.37 29.93 8.56
C VAL A 351 53.66 30.80 9.79
N ALA A 352 52.69 31.60 10.25
CA ALA A 352 52.72 32.35 11.50
C ALA A 352 52.80 31.50 12.78
N GLN A 353 52.26 30.27 12.81
CA GLN A 353 52.35 29.37 13.98
C GLN A 353 53.68 28.59 14.06
N ARG A 354 54.53 28.68 13.03
CA ARG A 354 55.87 28.05 13.05
C ARG A 354 56.97 28.96 13.61
N ALA A 355 56.72 30.26 13.74
CA ALA A 355 57.72 31.22 14.22
C ALA A 355 57.85 31.22 15.76
N ASP A 356 56.76 30.96 16.49
CA ASP A 356 56.78 30.96 17.96
C ASP A 356 57.42 29.69 18.56
N ALA A 357 57.44 28.56 17.83
CA ALA A 357 58.04 27.32 18.33
C ALA A 357 59.58 27.33 18.30
N THR A 358 60.20 28.28 17.58
CA THR A 358 61.66 28.44 17.54
C THR A 358 62.21 29.39 18.61
N THR A 359 61.36 30.12 19.33
CA THR A 359 61.79 31.08 20.36
C THR A 359 61.83 30.49 21.78
N GLU A 360 61.21 29.32 22.01
CA GLU A 360 61.23 28.63 23.31
C GLU A 360 62.41 27.65 23.50
N LEU A 361 63.23 27.42 22.47
CA LEU A 361 64.40 26.50 22.54
C LEU A 361 65.73 27.21 22.85
N THR A 362 65.72 28.50 23.19
CA THR A 362 66.91 29.28 23.56
C THR A 362 66.80 30.01 24.91
N ARG A 363 66.00 29.48 25.85
CA ARG A 363 66.06 29.90 27.26
C ARG A 363 66.36 28.75 28.21
#